data_AF-A0A841WYL4-F1
#
_entry.id   AF-A0A841WYL4-F1
#
_cell.length_a   1.000
_cell.length_b   1.000
_cell.length_c   1.000
_cell.angle_alpha   90.00
_cell.angle_beta   90.00
_cell.angle_gamma   90.00
#
_symmetry.space_group_name_H-M   'P 1'
#
loop_
_entity.id
_entity.type
_entity.pdbx_description
1 polymer ?
#
loop_
_entity_poly.entity_id
_entity_poly.type
_entity_poly.pdbx_seq_one_letter_code
_entity_poly.pdbx_strand_id
1 'polypeptide(L)'
;MTPIPQLFAQAENDWNFPRLCQDLASAKQQISGKSKQLTPLEITCLRGLLCGYSPSEIAAAINREVRGLRVDLSRGLYRYIEVLTNRPFNTLKDWREVADWLAKANYKHNLSTLNLQNNDSLIKIVDISLEGSANLCVIDLKVRNIGSQVAFLKNAQFLFHHVWVLKSWVLPEVQKYELAYPAAPAMSIQRSRPVLPSFDYQVTLPANFNFDIPLPLNFVKNNYLNTETEIIHLENIKISQCVSCNDVDRFTFTLFLPNSEQQLSSQEHSPYLIRTSYIYHFKLELIYDEDNKYIQSSDLIIFLEPKYPENIETREFLIESDSQLSNEMKKWSQQNLEFLTEIAKIKSVMSSSLNSLIKIAVR
;
A
#
# COMPACT_ATOMS: atom_id res chain seq x y z
N MET A 1 23.93 -9.57 22.78
CA MET A 1 23.67 -10.36 21.55
C MET A 1 23.16 -9.37 20.51
N THR A 2 23.95 -9.11 19.47
CA THR A 2 23.57 -8.19 18.39
C THR A 2 22.48 -8.84 17.54
N PRO A 3 21.32 -8.20 17.35
CA PRO A 3 20.26 -8.75 16.50
C PRO A 3 20.76 -8.78 15.05
N ILE A 4 20.70 -9.96 14.43
CA ILE A 4 20.99 -10.15 13.01
C ILE A 4 19.97 -9.32 12.22
N PRO A 5 20.38 -8.51 11.23
CA PRO A 5 19.44 -7.79 10.37
C PRO A 5 18.47 -8.78 9.75
N GLN A 6 17.16 -8.62 9.99
CA GLN A 6 16.15 -9.45 9.35
C GLN A 6 16.01 -9.03 7.88
N LEU A 7 16.89 -9.57 7.04
CA LEU A 7 16.83 -9.35 5.60
C LEU A 7 15.47 -9.81 5.06
N PHE A 8 14.87 -8.98 4.20
CA PHE A 8 13.59 -9.24 3.54
C PHE A 8 12.38 -9.39 4.49
N ALA A 9 12.38 -8.71 5.65
CA ALA A 9 11.26 -8.74 6.61
C ALA A 9 9.90 -8.33 6.00
N GLN A 10 9.91 -7.59 4.90
CA GLN A 10 8.71 -7.19 4.13
C GLN A 10 7.83 -8.38 3.73
N ALA A 11 8.40 -9.58 3.56
CA ALA A 11 7.65 -10.79 3.22
C ALA A 11 6.57 -11.13 4.27
N GLU A 12 6.75 -10.75 5.53
CA GLU A 12 5.80 -11.05 6.61
C GLU A 12 4.53 -10.20 6.54
N ASN A 13 4.55 -9.09 5.79
CA ASN A 13 3.36 -8.26 5.60
C ASN A 13 2.36 -8.91 4.64
N ASP A 14 2.87 -9.57 3.59
CA ASP A 14 2.04 -10.09 2.50
C ASP A 14 1.74 -11.59 2.64
N TRP A 15 2.53 -12.31 3.43
CA TRP A 15 2.46 -13.77 3.53
C TRP A 15 2.23 -14.22 4.96
N ASN A 16 1.39 -15.25 5.14
CA ASN A 16 1.26 -15.95 6.41
C ASN A 16 2.51 -16.78 6.66
N PHE A 17 3.58 -16.07 6.99
CA PHE A 17 4.93 -16.58 7.16
C PHE A 17 5.03 -17.60 8.30
N PRO A 18 4.35 -17.44 9.45
CA PRO A 18 4.36 -18.45 10.51
C PRO A 18 3.82 -19.80 10.04
N ARG A 19 2.66 -19.81 9.36
CA ARG A 19 2.05 -21.02 8.82
C ARG A 19 2.91 -21.66 7.72
N LEU A 20 3.46 -20.82 6.84
CA LEU A 20 4.32 -21.28 5.75
C LEU A 20 5.59 -21.95 6.26
N CYS A 21 6.25 -21.38 7.26
CA CYS A 21 7.43 -21.99 7.88
C CYS A 21 7.09 -23.32 8.58
N GLN A 22 5.94 -23.40 9.24
CA GLN A 22 5.49 -24.64 9.87
C GLN A 22 5.25 -25.75 8.84
N ASP A 23 4.49 -25.45 7.78
CA ASP A 23 4.13 -26.47 6.80
C ASP A 23 5.33 -26.87 5.91
N LEU A 24 6.25 -25.95 5.63
CA LEU A 24 7.53 -26.26 4.99
C LEU A 24 8.45 -27.13 5.87
N ALA A 25 8.43 -26.93 7.20
CA ALA A 25 9.15 -27.81 8.12
C ALA A 25 8.57 -29.24 8.10
N SER A 26 7.24 -29.37 7.99
CA SER A 26 6.59 -30.67 7.79
C SER A 26 6.97 -31.31 6.44
N ALA A 27 7.00 -30.54 5.36
CA ALA A 27 7.46 -31.02 4.04
C ALA A 27 8.93 -31.48 4.07
N LYS A 28 9.79 -30.72 4.76
CA LYS A 28 11.20 -31.09 4.97
C LYS A 28 11.33 -32.39 5.76
N GLN A 29 10.49 -32.61 6.76
CA GLN A 29 10.46 -33.84 7.54
C GLN A 29 10.06 -35.05 6.68
N GLN A 30 9.09 -34.89 5.78
CA GLN A 30 8.65 -35.94 4.85
C GLN A 30 9.78 -36.36 3.89
N ILE A 31 10.60 -35.41 3.43
CA ILE A 31 11.70 -35.70 2.49
C ILE A 31 12.95 -36.25 3.21
N SER A 32 13.30 -35.70 4.37
CA SER A 32 14.57 -36.03 5.06
C SER A 32 14.44 -37.13 6.13
N GLY A 33 13.23 -37.55 6.51
CA GLY A 33 12.98 -38.60 7.50
C GLY A 33 13.39 -38.26 8.94
N LYS A 34 13.80 -37.02 9.24
CA LYS A 34 14.18 -36.54 10.58
C LYS A 34 13.51 -35.19 10.86
N SER A 35 13.09 -34.93 12.10
CA SER A 35 12.52 -33.63 12.49
C SER A 35 13.59 -32.55 12.42
N LYS A 36 13.55 -31.74 11.36
CA LYS A 36 14.44 -30.59 11.19
C LYS A 36 13.58 -29.37 10.93
N GLN A 37 13.66 -28.41 11.84
CA GLN A 37 13.16 -27.06 11.58
C GLN A 37 13.88 -26.47 10.35
N LEU A 38 13.26 -25.46 9.74
CA LEU A 38 13.93 -24.66 8.71
C LEU A 38 15.13 -23.95 9.34
N THR A 39 16.25 -23.99 8.63
CA THR A 39 17.46 -23.25 9.02
C THR A 39 17.24 -21.75 8.81
N PRO A 40 17.94 -20.88 9.57
CA PRO A 40 17.85 -19.43 9.39
C PRO A 40 18.12 -18.97 7.94
N LEU A 41 19.01 -19.70 7.24
CA LEU A 41 19.31 -19.48 5.84
C LEU A 41 18.11 -19.78 4.94
N GLU A 42 17.44 -20.94 5.12
CA GLU A 42 16.26 -21.31 4.34
C GLU A 42 15.12 -20.30 4.54
N ILE A 43 14.93 -19.83 5.78
CA ILE A 43 13.96 -18.79 6.14
C ILE A 43 14.28 -17.48 5.40
N THR A 44 15.54 -17.04 5.42
CA THR A 44 15.97 -15.80 4.75
C THR A 44 15.79 -15.89 3.23
N CYS A 45 16.14 -17.05 2.65
CA CYS A 45 15.97 -17.28 1.21
C CYS A 45 14.50 -17.30 0.82
N LEU A 46 13.64 -17.93 1.64
CA LEU A 46 12.20 -17.93 1.43
C LEU A 46 11.65 -16.49 1.43
N ARG A 47 12.02 -15.68 2.42
CA ARG A 47 11.61 -14.26 2.46
C ARG A 47 12.06 -13.50 1.21
N GLY A 48 13.31 -13.68 0.79
CA GLY A 48 13.82 -13.08 -0.44
C GLY A 48 13.00 -13.46 -1.67
N LEU A 49 12.68 -14.75 -1.83
CA LEU A 49 11.86 -15.23 -2.95
C LEU A 49 10.42 -14.69 -2.91
N LEU A 50 9.82 -14.61 -1.72
CA LEU A 50 8.47 -14.09 -1.52
C LEU A 50 8.37 -12.58 -1.78
N CYS A 51 9.44 -11.83 -1.50
CA CYS A 51 9.58 -10.43 -1.88
C CYS A 51 9.94 -10.22 -3.37
N GLY A 52 10.10 -11.31 -4.14
CA GLY A 52 10.40 -11.24 -5.57
C GLY A 52 11.87 -10.98 -5.92
N TYR A 53 12.81 -11.17 -4.98
CA TYR A 53 14.24 -11.12 -5.27
C TYR A 53 14.71 -12.41 -5.93
N SER A 54 15.59 -12.27 -6.92
CA SER A 54 16.23 -13.39 -7.60
C SER A 54 17.28 -14.07 -6.71
N PRO A 55 17.62 -15.34 -6.97
CA PRO A 55 18.70 -16.03 -6.26
C PRO A 55 20.05 -15.30 -6.31
N SER A 56 20.31 -14.49 -7.34
CA SER A 56 21.53 -13.69 -7.44
C SER A 56 21.52 -12.50 -6.46
N GLU A 57 20.38 -11.83 -6.32
CA GLU A 57 20.20 -10.69 -5.40
C GLU A 57 20.19 -11.16 -3.94
N ILE A 58 19.53 -12.29 -3.65
CA ILE A 58 19.55 -12.90 -2.32
C ILE A 58 20.97 -13.29 -1.93
N ALA A 59 21.74 -13.90 -2.84
CA ALA A 59 23.14 -14.27 -2.61
C ALA A 59 24.02 -13.06 -2.30
N ALA A 60 23.82 -11.95 -3.01
CA ALA A 60 24.52 -10.69 -2.73
C ALA A 60 24.15 -10.14 -1.33
N ALA A 61 22.88 -10.16 -0.97
CA ALA A 61 22.40 -9.66 0.32
C ALA A 61 22.91 -10.47 1.53
N ILE A 62 23.08 -11.79 1.37
CA ILE A 62 23.60 -12.68 2.43
C ILE A 62 25.12 -12.91 2.34
N ASN A 63 25.81 -12.17 1.45
CA ASN A 63 27.25 -12.30 1.15
C ASN A 63 27.70 -13.75 0.90
N ARG A 64 27.01 -14.44 -0.01
CA ARG A 64 27.27 -15.85 -0.35
C ARG A 64 27.46 -16.04 -1.85
N GLU A 65 28.17 -17.11 -2.22
CA GLU A 65 28.34 -17.49 -3.63
C GLU A 65 26.99 -17.87 -4.29
N VAL A 66 26.68 -17.21 -5.41
CA VAL A 66 25.43 -17.40 -6.18
C VAL A 66 25.24 -18.85 -6.63
N ARG A 67 26.31 -19.52 -7.07
CA ARG A 67 26.23 -20.92 -7.56
C ARG A 67 25.87 -21.87 -6.42
N GLY A 68 26.52 -21.73 -5.27
CA GLY A 68 26.21 -22.51 -4.07
C GLY A 68 24.76 -22.29 -3.61
N LEU A 69 24.29 -21.04 -3.60
CA LEU A 69 22.91 -20.75 -3.19
C LEU A 69 21.86 -21.37 -4.12
N ARG A 70 22.08 -21.33 -5.45
CA ARG A 70 21.16 -21.96 -6.43
C ARG A 70 21.06 -23.47 -6.25
N VAL A 71 22.17 -24.13 -5.93
CA VAL A 71 22.19 -25.57 -5.64
C VAL A 71 21.42 -25.88 -4.36
N ASP A 72 21.62 -25.07 -3.31
CA ASP A 72 20.92 -25.22 -2.03
C ASP A 72 19.40 -25.03 -2.19
N LEU A 73 18.97 -23.99 -2.92
CA LEU A 73 17.56 -23.76 -3.24
C LEU A 73 16.94 -24.93 -4.01
N SER A 74 17.65 -25.41 -5.05
CA SER A 74 17.15 -26.49 -5.91
C SER A 74 17.04 -27.83 -5.18
N ARG A 75 17.94 -28.13 -4.24
CA ARG A 75 17.94 -29.38 -3.46
C ARG A 75 17.13 -29.30 -2.17
N GLY A 76 16.91 -28.10 -1.64
CA GLY A 76 16.18 -27.85 -0.40
C GLY A 76 14.83 -27.22 -0.68
N LEU A 77 14.77 -25.88 -0.60
CA LEU A 77 13.52 -25.12 -0.52
C LEU A 77 12.54 -25.43 -1.66
N TYR A 78 13.02 -25.61 -2.89
CA TYR A 78 12.15 -25.94 -4.04
C TYR A 78 11.49 -27.31 -3.88
N ARG A 79 12.20 -28.29 -3.30
CA ARG A 79 11.63 -29.62 -3.00
C ARG A 79 10.54 -29.53 -1.95
N TYR A 80 10.76 -28.70 -0.94
CA TYR A 80 9.79 -28.51 0.14
C TYR A 80 8.52 -27.86 -0.40
N ILE A 81 8.64 -26.88 -1.30
CA ILE A 81 7.51 -26.22 -1.96
C ILE A 81 6.77 -27.18 -2.90
N GLU A 82 7.48 -28.03 -3.65
CA GLU A 82 6.86 -29.07 -4.50
C GLU A 82 5.98 -30.01 -3.67
N VAL A 83 6.50 -30.51 -2.55
CA VAL A 83 5.74 -31.36 -1.61
C VAL A 83 4.56 -30.61 -1.01
N LEU A 84 4.78 -29.37 -0.54
CA LEU A 84 3.76 -28.54 0.07
C LEU A 84 2.59 -28.25 -0.88
N THR A 85 2.88 -28.10 -2.17
CA THR A 85 1.88 -27.80 -3.21
C THR A 85 1.39 -29.03 -3.96
N ASN A 86 1.73 -30.23 -3.46
CA ASN A 86 1.38 -31.53 -4.02
C ASN A 86 1.74 -31.68 -5.51
N ARG A 87 2.95 -31.25 -5.88
CA ARG A 87 3.49 -31.30 -7.25
C ARG A 87 4.64 -32.29 -7.35
N PRO A 88 4.88 -32.88 -8.54
CA PRO A 88 5.97 -33.83 -8.70
C PRO A 88 7.33 -33.16 -8.56
N PHE A 89 8.33 -33.93 -8.14
CA PHE A 89 9.68 -33.42 -7.98
C PHE A 89 10.27 -32.96 -9.32
N ASN A 90 11.01 -31.85 -9.29
CA ASN A 90 11.75 -31.21 -10.39
C ASN A 90 10.86 -30.44 -11.36
N THR A 91 9.67 -30.06 -10.89
CA THR A 91 8.76 -29.19 -11.63
C THR A 91 9.09 -27.72 -11.42
N LEU A 92 9.61 -27.33 -10.26
CA LEU A 92 9.94 -25.94 -9.98
C LEU A 92 11.32 -25.60 -10.57
N LYS A 93 11.33 -25.02 -11.78
CA LYS A 93 12.55 -24.63 -12.52
C LYS A 93 12.84 -23.14 -12.46
N ASP A 94 11.80 -22.32 -12.41
CA ASP A 94 11.93 -20.87 -12.26
C ASP A 94 11.59 -20.45 -10.82
N TRP A 95 12.49 -19.67 -10.21
CA TRP A 95 12.31 -19.12 -8.87
C TRP A 95 11.08 -18.20 -8.79
N ARG A 96 10.69 -17.59 -9.92
CA ARG A 96 9.51 -16.72 -10.04
C ARG A 96 8.21 -17.45 -9.74
N GLU A 97 8.16 -18.76 -10.00
CA GLU A 97 6.98 -19.59 -9.76
C GLU A 97 6.72 -19.87 -8.28
N VAL A 98 7.74 -19.70 -7.41
CA VAL A 98 7.63 -19.98 -5.97
C VAL A 98 6.51 -19.17 -5.33
N ALA A 99 6.47 -17.86 -5.58
CA ALA A 99 5.43 -16.99 -5.05
C ALA A 99 4.05 -17.40 -5.61
N ASP A 100 3.94 -17.63 -6.91
CA ASP A 100 2.66 -18.00 -7.54
C ASP A 100 2.10 -19.33 -6.99
N TRP A 101 2.96 -20.31 -6.74
CA TRP A 101 2.57 -21.60 -6.21
C TRP A 101 2.09 -21.52 -4.77
N LEU A 102 2.81 -20.77 -3.93
CA LEU A 102 2.42 -20.56 -2.53
C LEU A 102 1.17 -19.69 -2.40
N ALA A 103 0.97 -18.73 -3.31
CA ALA A 103 -0.27 -17.95 -3.39
C ALA A 103 -1.47 -18.86 -3.71
N LYS A 104 -1.34 -19.75 -4.71
CA LYS A 104 -2.39 -20.73 -5.06
C LYS A 104 -2.69 -21.73 -3.95
N ALA A 105 -1.72 -21.98 -3.08
CA ALA A 105 -1.89 -22.83 -1.90
C ALA A 105 -2.41 -22.06 -0.66
N ASN A 106 -2.90 -20.83 -0.84
CA ASN A 106 -3.51 -19.98 0.21
C ASN A 106 -2.56 -19.60 1.36
N TYR A 107 -1.25 -19.47 1.10
CA TYR A 107 -0.26 -18.99 2.09
C TYR A 107 -0.06 -17.47 2.09
N LYS A 108 -0.54 -16.76 1.06
CA LYS A 108 -0.54 -15.30 1.07
C LYS A 108 -1.59 -14.82 2.09
N HIS A 109 -1.28 -13.82 2.92
CA HIS A 109 -2.31 -13.19 3.76
C HIS A 109 -3.46 -12.77 2.83
N ASN A 110 -4.70 -12.90 3.30
CA ASN A 110 -5.92 -12.74 2.51
C ASN A 110 -6.18 -11.28 2.05
N LEU A 111 -5.20 -10.64 1.42
CA LEU A 111 -5.37 -9.74 0.29
C LEU A 111 -5.55 -10.57 -0.98
N SER A 112 -6.42 -11.59 -0.92
CA SER A 112 -6.83 -12.38 -2.08
C SER A 112 -7.53 -11.45 -3.05
N THR A 113 -6.73 -10.84 -3.91
CA THR A 113 -6.87 -10.83 -5.36
C THR A 113 -8.31 -11.12 -5.78
N LEU A 114 -9.20 -10.15 -5.58
CA LEU A 114 -10.41 -10.05 -6.39
C LEU A 114 -9.97 -9.47 -7.74
N ASN A 115 -9.10 -10.19 -8.45
CA ASN A 115 -8.96 -10.04 -9.88
C ASN A 115 -10.19 -10.72 -10.47
N LEU A 116 -11.28 -9.98 -10.61
CA LEU A 116 -12.17 -10.20 -11.76
C LEU A 116 -11.40 -9.72 -13.00
N GLN A 117 -10.31 -10.42 -13.34
CA GLN A 117 -9.64 -10.24 -14.61
C GLN A 117 -10.38 -11.11 -15.63
N ASN A 118 -10.68 -10.52 -16.79
CA ASN A 118 -10.95 -11.29 -18.00
C ASN A 118 -9.83 -12.35 -18.14
N ASN A 119 -10.17 -13.63 -17.98
CA ASN A 119 -9.20 -14.73 -17.97
C ASN A 119 -8.37 -14.84 -19.27
N ASP A 120 -8.78 -14.11 -20.32
CA ASP A 120 -8.15 -14.08 -21.63
C ASP A 120 -7.14 -12.92 -21.80
N SER A 121 -6.96 -12.07 -20.79
CA SER A 121 -5.98 -10.97 -20.86
C SER A 121 -4.54 -11.48 -20.71
N LEU A 122 -3.69 -11.15 -21.68
CA LEU A 122 -2.24 -11.39 -21.67
C LEU A 122 -1.48 -10.41 -20.77
N ILE A 123 -2.17 -9.41 -20.22
CA ILE A 123 -1.63 -8.48 -19.22
C ILE A 123 -2.27 -8.78 -17.88
N LYS A 124 -1.49 -8.70 -16.80
CA LYS A 124 -1.95 -8.94 -15.43
C LYS A 124 -1.41 -7.90 -14.47
N ILE A 125 -2.27 -7.39 -13.61
CA ILE A 125 -1.85 -6.65 -12.40
C ILE A 125 -1.29 -7.68 -11.41
N VAL A 126 0.00 -7.56 -11.13
CA VAL A 126 0.73 -8.43 -10.20
C VAL A 126 0.62 -7.91 -8.78
N ASP A 127 0.73 -6.59 -8.64
CA ASP A 127 0.75 -5.94 -7.35
C ASP A 127 0.22 -4.51 -7.45
N ILE A 128 -0.38 -4.05 -6.36
CA ILE A 128 -0.79 -2.67 -6.21
C ILE A 128 -0.56 -2.23 -4.76
N SER A 129 0.19 -1.16 -4.58
CA SER A 129 0.40 -0.54 -3.26
C SER A 129 -0.10 0.89 -3.25
N LEU A 130 -0.57 1.31 -2.07
CA LEU A 130 -1.04 2.67 -1.81
C LEU A 130 -0.11 3.30 -0.78
N GLU A 131 0.71 4.24 -1.23
CA GLU A 131 1.66 4.98 -0.42
C GLU A 131 1.29 6.47 -0.38
N GLY A 132 2.07 7.26 0.36
CA GLY A 132 1.90 8.71 0.45
C GLY A 132 1.39 9.18 1.81
N SER A 133 0.97 10.45 1.81
CA SER A 133 0.50 11.16 2.99
C SER A 133 -1.01 11.42 2.88
N ALA A 134 -1.61 11.95 3.94
CA ALA A 134 -3.04 12.26 3.88
C ALA A 134 -3.39 13.32 2.82
N ASN A 135 -2.44 14.10 2.30
CA ASN A 135 -2.72 15.14 1.31
C ASN A 135 -2.46 14.70 -0.14
N LEU A 136 -1.79 13.55 -0.31
CA LEU A 136 -1.35 13.04 -1.59
C LEU A 136 -1.14 11.54 -1.48
N CYS A 137 -1.84 10.78 -2.32
CA CYS A 137 -1.75 9.33 -2.38
C CYS A 137 -1.03 8.92 -3.66
N VAL A 138 -0.08 8.00 -3.53
CA VAL A 138 0.67 7.41 -4.63
C VAL A 138 0.24 5.96 -4.79
N ILE A 139 -0.27 5.61 -5.98
CA ILE A 139 -0.56 4.23 -6.37
C ILE A 139 0.66 3.71 -7.13
N ASP A 140 1.37 2.72 -6.57
CA ASP A 140 2.37 1.95 -7.33
C ASP A 140 1.69 0.70 -7.90
N LEU A 141 1.58 0.64 -9.22
CA LEU A 141 0.93 -0.46 -9.94
C LEU A 141 1.97 -1.27 -10.70
N LYS A 142 2.11 -2.54 -10.34
CA LYS A 142 3.02 -3.47 -11.02
C LYS A 142 2.26 -4.34 -12.00
N VAL A 143 2.63 -4.24 -13.27
CA VAL A 143 1.95 -4.91 -14.38
C VAL A 143 2.91 -5.89 -15.05
N ARG A 144 2.44 -7.11 -15.31
CA ARG A 144 3.18 -8.13 -16.05
C ARG A 144 2.48 -8.45 -17.36
N ASN A 145 3.26 -8.51 -18.43
CA ASN A 145 2.84 -9.11 -19.68
C ASN A 145 3.22 -10.59 -19.69
N ILE A 146 2.24 -11.46 -19.82
CA ILE A 146 2.41 -12.92 -19.97
C ILE A 146 2.26 -13.39 -21.43
N GLY A 147 1.99 -12.45 -22.34
CA GLY A 147 1.88 -12.68 -23.76
C GLY A 147 3.23 -12.77 -24.47
N SER A 148 3.19 -13.30 -25.70
CA SER A 148 4.33 -13.39 -26.60
C SER A 148 4.57 -12.13 -27.42
N GLN A 149 3.73 -11.10 -27.27
CA GLN A 149 3.81 -9.84 -28.01
C GLN A 149 3.91 -8.65 -27.05
N VAL A 150 4.44 -7.53 -27.53
CA VAL A 150 4.45 -6.26 -26.80
C VAL A 150 3.03 -5.78 -26.64
N ALA A 151 2.64 -5.40 -25.44
CA ALA A 151 1.33 -4.81 -25.17
C ALA A 151 1.45 -3.29 -25.11
N PHE A 152 0.57 -2.58 -25.81
CA PHE A 152 0.57 -1.12 -25.85
C PHE A 152 -0.54 -0.57 -24.95
N LEU A 153 -0.17 -0.06 -23.79
CA LEU A 153 -1.08 0.58 -22.85
C LEU A 153 -1.46 1.98 -23.36
N LYS A 154 -2.76 2.21 -23.52
CA LYS A 154 -3.32 3.43 -24.10
C LYS A 154 -3.79 4.37 -23.00
N ASN A 155 -4.68 3.87 -22.15
CA ASN A 155 -5.38 4.66 -21.14
C ASN A 155 -5.39 3.97 -19.78
N ALA A 156 -5.41 4.78 -18.73
CA ALA A 156 -5.76 4.40 -17.37
C ALA A 156 -7.09 5.07 -17.00
N GLN A 157 -8.10 4.27 -16.65
CA GLN A 157 -9.42 4.75 -16.23
C GLN A 157 -9.63 4.50 -14.74
N PHE A 158 -10.02 5.54 -14.02
CA PHE A 158 -10.36 5.49 -12.61
C PHE A 158 -11.88 5.53 -12.48
N LEU A 159 -12.45 4.41 -12.07
CA LEU A 159 -13.89 4.19 -11.96
C LEU A 159 -14.30 4.40 -10.51
N PHE A 160 -14.74 5.61 -10.17
CA PHE A 160 -15.17 5.93 -8.81
C PHE A 160 -16.57 5.40 -8.58
N HIS A 161 -16.75 4.68 -7.47
CA HIS A 161 -18.03 4.09 -7.06
C HIS A 161 -18.63 4.87 -5.89
N HIS A 162 -17.80 5.27 -4.94
CA HIS A 162 -18.26 5.98 -3.74
C HIS A 162 -17.28 7.07 -3.33
N VAL A 163 -17.83 8.14 -2.76
CA VAL A 163 -17.07 9.18 -2.05
C VAL A 163 -17.75 9.44 -0.71
N TRP A 164 -17.00 9.27 0.38
CA TRP A 164 -17.45 9.66 1.71
C TRP A 164 -16.75 10.94 2.14
N VAL A 165 -17.49 11.74 2.90
CA VAL A 165 -16.99 12.99 3.44
C VAL A 165 -16.91 12.88 4.95
N LEU A 166 -15.70 13.03 5.48
CA LEU A 166 -15.46 13.09 6.91
C LEU A 166 -15.34 14.54 7.36
N LYS A 167 -16.00 14.86 8.47
CA LYS A 167 -15.84 16.15 9.15
C LYS A 167 -14.90 15.98 10.32
N SER A 168 -13.84 16.78 10.36
CA SER A 168 -12.94 16.88 11.51
C SER A 168 -13.01 18.27 12.14
N TRP A 169 -12.53 18.39 13.37
CA TRP A 169 -12.39 19.66 14.06
C TRP A 169 -11.01 19.78 14.67
N VAL A 170 -10.61 21.03 14.87
CA VAL A 170 -9.37 21.40 15.51
C VAL A 170 -9.72 22.16 16.78
N LEU A 171 -9.17 21.71 17.90
CA LEU A 171 -9.13 22.49 19.13
C LEU A 171 -8.03 23.54 18.98
N PRO A 172 -8.34 24.85 19.09
CA PRO A 172 -7.29 25.84 19.20
C PRO A 172 -6.41 25.46 20.40
N GLU A 173 -5.10 25.34 20.22
CA GLU A 173 -4.20 25.30 21.37
C GLU A 173 -4.48 26.56 22.19
N VAL A 174 -5.05 26.39 23.37
CA VAL A 174 -5.04 27.44 24.38
C VAL A 174 -3.56 27.63 24.68
N GLN A 175 -2.96 28.69 24.13
CA GLN A 175 -1.65 29.15 24.53
C GLN A 175 -1.69 29.26 26.05
N LYS A 176 -1.09 28.29 26.74
CA LYS A 176 -0.66 28.51 28.12
C LYS A 176 0.32 29.66 28.01
N TYR A 177 -0.11 30.85 28.40
CA TYR A 177 0.80 31.92 28.76
C TYR A 177 1.62 31.41 29.95
N GLU A 178 2.67 30.64 29.68
CA GLU A 178 3.77 30.52 30.62
C GLU A 178 4.37 31.93 30.71
N LEU A 179 4.18 32.55 31.87
CA LEU A 179 4.83 33.79 32.25
C LEU A 179 6.32 33.68 31.91
N ALA A 180 6.75 34.44 30.91
CA ALA A 180 8.14 34.50 30.50
C ALA A 180 8.99 34.98 31.68
N TYR A 181 9.77 34.07 32.29
CA TYR A 181 10.91 34.47 33.10
C TYR A 181 11.99 35.03 32.16
N PRO A 182 12.70 36.11 32.54
CA PRO A 182 13.72 36.70 31.70
C PRO A 182 14.83 35.67 31.41
N ALA A 183 15.19 35.54 30.14
CA ALA A 183 16.20 34.62 29.66
C ALA A 183 17.56 34.84 30.36
N ALA A 184 18.12 33.77 30.90
CA ALA A 184 19.52 33.76 31.33
C ALA A 184 20.44 34.01 30.11
N PRO A 185 21.59 34.70 30.29
CA PRO A 185 22.48 35.04 29.20
C PRO A 185 23.01 33.80 28.48
N ALA A 186 22.99 33.84 27.15
CA ALA A 186 23.41 32.74 26.29
C ALA A 186 24.90 32.42 26.46
N MET A 187 25.21 31.19 26.90
CA MET A 187 26.55 30.63 26.74
C MET A 187 26.74 30.19 25.28
N SER A 188 27.84 30.63 24.67
CA SER A 188 28.26 30.22 23.34
C SER A 188 28.65 28.74 23.32
N ILE A 189 27.72 27.87 22.92
CA ILE A 189 28.04 26.48 22.55
C ILE A 189 28.59 26.50 21.13
N GLN A 190 29.88 26.19 20.98
CA GLN A 190 30.49 25.90 19.69
C GLN A 190 29.74 24.76 19.03
N ARG A 191 28.94 25.08 18.00
CA ARG A 191 28.35 24.08 17.10
C ARG A 191 29.49 23.48 16.28
N SER A 192 29.69 22.18 16.42
CA SER A 192 30.50 21.39 15.50
C SER A 192 29.99 21.60 14.08
N ARG A 193 30.93 21.75 13.13
CA ARG A 193 30.64 21.96 11.72
C ARG A 193 29.73 20.84 11.19
N PRO A 194 28.74 21.15 10.33
CA PRO A 194 27.97 20.12 9.65
C PRO A 194 28.93 19.32 8.77
N VAL A 195 29.03 18.02 9.03
CA VAL A 195 29.68 17.07 8.13
C VAL A 195 28.75 16.94 6.93
N LEU A 196 29.21 17.36 5.74
CA LEU A 196 28.48 17.09 4.51
C LEU A 196 28.35 15.56 4.35
N PRO A 197 27.16 15.03 4.04
CA PRO A 197 27.02 13.61 3.74
C PRO A 197 27.87 13.26 2.52
N SER A 198 28.80 12.35 2.74
CA SER A 198 29.62 11.72 1.72
C SER A 198 28.75 10.80 0.87
N PHE A 199 28.57 11.18 -0.39
CA PHE A 199 27.95 10.42 -1.48
C PHE A 199 26.47 10.03 -1.26
N ASP A 200 25.58 10.93 -1.67
CA ASP A 200 24.22 10.58 -2.09
C ASP A 200 24.33 9.68 -3.33
N TYR A 201 24.24 8.36 -3.13
CA TYR A 201 23.84 7.47 -4.21
C TYR A 201 22.32 7.59 -4.36
N GLN A 202 21.88 8.63 -5.07
CA GLN A 202 20.56 8.60 -5.70
C GLN A 202 20.62 7.51 -6.77
N VAL A 203 20.23 6.29 -6.40
CA VAL A 203 19.84 5.31 -7.40
C VAL A 203 18.55 5.84 -7.99
N THR A 204 18.66 6.50 -9.14
CA THR A 204 17.53 6.77 -10.00
C THR A 204 16.98 5.41 -10.40
N LEU A 205 15.96 4.92 -9.69
CA LEU A 205 15.03 3.96 -10.28
C LEU A 205 14.56 4.62 -11.58
N PRO A 206 14.55 3.90 -12.71
CA PRO A 206 14.20 4.51 -13.99
C PRO A 206 12.87 5.24 -13.83
N ALA A 207 12.92 6.57 -13.83
CA ALA A 207 11.75 7.39 -14.06
C ALA A 207 11.20 6.99 -15.43
N ASN A 208 9.87 7.02 -15.58
CA ASN A 208 9.21 7.66 -16.73
C ASN A 208 7.68 7.55 -16.71
N PHE A 209 7.05 6.85 -15.76
CA PHE A 209 5.59 6.62 -15.79
C PHE A 209 4.87 7.15 -14.54
N ASN A 210 5.07 8.43 -14.24
CA ASN A 210 4.35 9.13 -13.18
C ASN A 210 3.19 9.94 -13.78
N PHE A 211 2.01 9.81 -13.20
CA PHE A 211 0.79 10.50 -13.64
C PHE A 211 0.13 11.23 -12.48
N ASP A 212 0.01 12.55 -12.58
CA ASP A 212 -0.61 13.39 -11.55
C ASP A 212 -2.10 13.61 -11.86
N ILE A 213 -2.96 13.33 -10.87
CA ILE A 213 -4.42 13.30 -11.02
C ILE A 213 -5.07 14.22 -9.97
N PRO A 214 -5.61 15.37 -10.38
CA PRO A 214 -6.44 16.19 -9.50
C PRO A 214 -7.84 15.59 -9.38
N LEU A 215 -8.31 15.32 -8.17
CA LEU A 215 -9.66 14.77 -7.94
C LEU A 215 -10.72 15.86 -7.80
N PRO A 216 -11.90 15.73 -8.46
CA PRO A 216 -12.96 16.74 -8.30
C PRO A 216 -13.61 16.70 -6.91
N LEU A 217 -13.94 17.88 -6.37
CA LEU A 217 -14.58 18.04 -5.06
C LEU A 217 -16.12 18.12 -5.13
N ASN A 218 -16.68 18.32 -6.33
CA ASN A 218 -18.10 18.66 -6.55
C ASN A 218 -19.07 17.46 -6.55
N PHE A 219 -18.58 16.23 -6.31
CA PHE A 219 -19.43 15.03 -6.31
C PHE A 219 -20.42 14.94 -5.14
N VAL A 220 -20.29 15.84 -4.19
CA VAL A 220 -20.94 15.77 -2.88
C VAL A 220 -22.29 16.48 -2.93
N LYS A 221 -23.30 15.84 -3.51
CA LYS A 221 -24.68 16.29 -3.29
C LYS A 221 -25.54 15.37 -2.46
N ASN A 222 -25.13 14.13 -2.17
CA ASN A 222 -25.86 13.27 -1.24
C ASN A 222 -24.95 12.14 -0.72
N ASN A 223 -24.99 11.95 0.60
CA ASN A 223 -24.35 10.83 1.29
C ASN A 223 -25.11 9.55 0.93
N TYR A 224 -24.66 8.83 -0.09
CA TYR A 224 -25.29 7.57 -0.47
C TYR A 224 -24.50 6.41 0.14
N LEU A 225 -25.09 5.78 1.15
CA LEU A 225 -25.00 4.34 1.33
C LEU A 225 -25.79 3.68 0.18
N ASN A 226 -25.37 3.88 -1.07
CA ASN A 226 -26.03 3.22 -2.18
C ASN A 226 -25.52 1.78 -2.24
N THR A 227 -26.44 0.83 -2.19
CA THR A 227 -26.16 -0.60 -2.39
C THR A 227 -25.91 -0.95 -3.86
N GLU A 228 -26.09 0.01 -4.77
CA GLU A 228 -25.81 -0.16 -6.20
C GLU A 228 -24.43 0.42 -6.54
N THR A 229 -23.55 -0.44 -7.05
CA THR A 229 -22.22 -0.11 -7.57
C THR A 229 -22.31 0.61 -8.91
N GLU A 230 -22.93 1.79 -8.93
CA GLU A 230 -22.90 2.67 -10.10
C GLU A 230 -21.58 3.47 -10.12
N ILE A 231 -21.02 3.70 -11.31
CA ILE A 231 -19.83 4.53 -11.48
C ILE A 231 -20.29 5.99 -11.38
N ILE A 232 -19.98 6.65 -10.28
CA ILE A 232 -20.34 8.05 -10.02
C ILE A 232 -19.43 9.03 -10.77
N HIS A 233 -18.21 8.61 -11.10
CA HIS A 233 -17.26 9.42 -11.86
C HIS A 233 -16.22 8.55 -12.56
N LEU A 234 -15.77 9.02 -13.73
CA LEU A 234 -14.74 8.38 -14.52
C LEU A 234 -13.66 9.41 -14.84
N GLU A 235 -12.44 9.21 -14.30
CA GLU A 235 -11.26 9.92 -14.78
C GLU A 235 -10.50 9.05 -15.79
N ASN A 236 -10.06 9.66 -16.88
CA ASN A 236 -9.36 8.96 -17.95
C ASN A 236 -8.04 9.65 -18.29
N ILE A 237 -6.94 8.91 -18.21
CA ILE A 237 -5.59 9.41 -18.43
C ILE A 237 -4.94 8.62 -19.55
N LYS A 238 -4.39 9.33 -20.53
CA LYS A 238 -3.55 8.71 -21.56
C LYS A 238 -2.18 8.39 -20.98
N ILE A 239 -1.78 7.13 -21.07
CA ILE A 239 -0.50 6.65 -20.57
C ILE A 239 0.50 6.40 -21.71
N SER A 240 0.03 5.98 -22.90
CA SER A 240 0.84 5.79 -24.12
C SER A 240 2.19 5.10 -23.86
N GLN A 241 2.16 3.98 -23.14
CA GLN A 241 3.34 3.17 -22.81
C GLN A 241 3.23 1.76 -23.37
N CYS A 242 4.32 1.01 -23.34
CA CYS A 242 4.32 -0.40 -23.70
C CYS A 242 4.93 -1.27 -22.60
N VAL A 243 4.43 -2.50 -22.48
CA VAL A 243 5.03 -3.55 -21.63
C VAL A 243 5.54 -4.66 -22.52
N SER A 244 6.85 -4.90 -22.49
CA SER A 244 7.52 -5.92 -23.31
C SER A 244 6.99 -7.33 -23.01
N CYS A 245 7.08 -8.24 -23.97
CA CYS A 245 6.65 -9.62 -23.79
C CYS A 245 7.37 -10.30 -22.63
N ASN A 246 6.64 -11.02 -21.77
CA ASN A 246 7.17 -11.68 -20.56
C ASN A 246 7.88 -10.75 -19.56
N ASP A 247 7.65 -9.45 -19.66
CA ASP A 247 8.29 -8.44 -18.83
C ASP A 247 7.33 -7.85 -17.78
N VAL A 248 7.89 -7.07 -16.87
CA VAL A 248 7.18 -6.42 -15.78
C VAL A 248 7.55 -4.96 -15.70
N ASP A 249 6.54 -4.09 -15.77
CA ASP A 249 6.70 -2.65 -15.60
C ASP A 249 5.91 -2.13 -14.40
N ARG A 250 6.28 -0.92 -13.95
CA ARG A 250 5.61 -0.21 -12.87
C ARG A 250 5.05 1.10 -13.36
N PHE A 251 3.83 1.42 -12.93
CA PHE A 251 3.13 2.66 -13.23
C PHE A 251 2.79 3.33 -11.92
N THR A 252 3.07 4.61 -11.82
CA THR A 252 2.85 5.37 -10.60
C THR A 252 1.82 6.45 -10.85
N PHE A 253 0.72 6.43 -10.11
CA PHE A 253 -0.34 7.45 -10.19
C PHE A 253 -0.41 8.23 -8.89
N THR A 254 -0.28 9.54 -8.97
CA THR A 254 -0.33 10.44 -7.82
C THR A 254 -1.67 11.15 -7.79
N LEU A 255 -2.49 10.87 -6.77
CA LEU A 255 -3.80 11.48 -6.58
C LEU A 255 -3.72 12.54 -5.49
N PHE A 256 -4.28 13.71 -5.78
CA PHE A 256 -4.29 14.84 -4.85
C PHE A 256 -5.56 15.68 -5.00
N LEU A 257 -5.88 16.44 -3.96
CA LEU A 257 -6.98 17.41 -4.01
C LEU A 257 -6.46 18.75 -4.60
N PRO A 258 -7.25 19.44 -5.44
CA PRO A 258 -6.87 20.75 -5.97
C PRO A 258 -6.66 21.76 -4.84
N ASN A 259 -5.64 22.62 -4.97
CA ASN A 259 -5.31 23.64 -3.97
C ASN A 259 -6.38 24.74 -3.84
N SER A 260 -7.34 24.82 -4.77
CA SER A 260 -8.23 25.99 -4.95
C SER A 260 -9.36 26.12 -3.93
N GLU A 261 -9.60 25.11 -3.08
CA GLU A 261 -10.66 25.16 -2.08
C GLU A 261 -10.17 24.73 -0.70
N GLN A 262 -9.30 25.57 -0.13
CA GLN A 262 -9.14 25.66 1.32
C GLN A 262 -10.41 26.29 1.92
N GLN A 263 -11.56 25.62 1.81
CA GLN A 263 -12.80 26.09 2.43
C GLN A 263 -12.69 25.92 3.96
N LEU A 264 -12.17 26.95 4.61
CA LEU A 264 -12.45 27.22 6.00
C LEU A 264 -13.92 27.64 6.06
N SER A 265 -14.83 26.73 6.40
CA SER A 265 -16.16 27.16 6.85
C SER A 265 -15.99 27.73 8.27
N SER A 266 -15.47 28.95 8.37
CA SER A 266 -15.62 29.75 9.58
C SER A 266 -17.08 30.13 9.68
N GLN A 267 -17.91 29.28 10.26
CA GLN A 267 -19.09 29.83 10.93
C GLN A 267 -18.53 30.75 12.01
N GLU A 268 -18.76 32.05 11.87
CA GLU A 268 -18.17 33.15 12.67
C GLU A 268 -18.40 33.05 14.20
N HIS A 269 -19.03 31.98 14.67
CA HIS A 269 -19.47 31.78 16.06
C HIS A 269 -19.01 30.45 16.67
N SER A 270 -18.20 29.63 15.97
CA SER A 270 -17.67 28.38 16.52
C SER A 270 -16.21 28.55 16.96
N PRO A 271 -15.81 28.16 18.18
CA PRO A 271 -14.42 28.16 18.61
C PRO A 271 -13.57 27.09 17.88
N TYR A 272 -14.17 26.25 17.04
CA TYR A 272 -13.52 25.15 16.35
C TYR A 272 -13.39 25.41 14.85
N LEU A 273 -12.23 25.06 14.28
CA LEU A 273 -12.06 25.02 12.83
C LEU A 273 -12.56 23.68 12.31
N ILE A 274 -13.69 23.70 11.60
CA ILE A 274 -14.26 22.51 10.96
C ILE A 274 -13.54 22.27 9.63
N ARG A 275 -13.14 21.03 9.40
CA ARG A 275 -12.38 20.57 8.25
C ARG A 275 -13.10 19.44 7.56
N THR A 276 -12.92 19.39 6.25
CA THR A 276 -13.55 18.39 5.40
C THR A 276 -12.47 17.53 4.77
N SER A 277 -12.59 16.21 4.93
CA SER A 277 -11.69 15.21 4.37
C SER A 277 -12.50 14.22 3.54
N TYR A 278 -11.87 13.54 2.59
CA TYR A 278 -12.53 12.75 1.58
C TYR A 278 -12.00 11.32 1.59
N ILE A 279 -12.90 10.35 1.47
CA ILE A 279 -12.54 8.97 1.21
C ILE A 279 -13.09 8.59 -0.16
N TYR A 280 -12.22 8.18 -1.08
CA TYR A 280 -12.61 7.74 -2.42
C TYR A 280 -12.51 6.23 -2.51
N HIS A 281 -13.53 5.60 -3.08
CA HIS A 281 -13.55 4.18 -3.41
C HIS A 281 -13.74 3.99 -4.92
N PHE A 282 -12.79 3.32 -5.55
CA PHE A 282 -12.72 3.20 -7.00
C PHE A 282 -11.98 1.94 -7.45
N LYS A 283 -12.09 1.63 -8.74
CA LYS A 283 -11.26 0.65 -9.43
C LYS A 283 -10.43 1.33 -10.52
N LEU A 284 -9.25 0.79 -10.79
CA LEU A 284 -8.37 1.23 -11.85
C LEU A 284 -8.40 0.23 -13.00
N GLU A 285 -8.69 0.70 -14.20
CA GLU A 285 -8.61 -0.07 -15.44
C GLU A 285 -7.48 0.41 -16.33
N LEU A 286 -6.66 -0.52 -16.83
CA LEU A 286 -5.71 -0.21 -17.90
C LEU A 286 -6.23 -0.77 -19.22
N ILE A 287 -6.43 0.12 -20.20
CA ILE A 287 -6.83 -0.21 -21.56
C ILE A 287 -5.59 -0.35 -22.43
N TYR A 288 -5.51 -1.43 -23.19
CA TYR A 288 -4.35 -1.77 -23.99
C TYR A 288 -4.72 -2.36 -25.36
N ASP A 289 -3.74 -2.29 -26.27
CA ASP A 289 -3.80 -2.70 -27.67
C ASP A 289 -4.91 -2.03 -28.51
N GLU A 290 -4.93 -2.31 -29.82
CA GLU A 290 -5.91 -1.74 -30.75
C GLU A 290 -7.34 -2.20 -30.42
N ASP A 291 -7.47 -3.43 -29.93
CA ASP A 291 -8.74 -4.06 -29.58
C ASP A 291 -9.39 -3.49 -28.30
N ASN A 292 -8.75 -2.53 -27.62
CA ASN A 292 -9.18 -1.95 -26.34
C ASN A 292 -9.47 -3.01 -25.27
N LYS A 293 -8.61 -4.02 -25.17
CA LYS A 293 -8.66 -4.96 -24.06
C LYS A 293 -8.34 -4.21 -22.77
N TYR A 294 -8.86 -4.69 -21.65
CA TYR A 294 -8.62 -4.05 -20.37
C TYR A 294 -8.33 -5.06 -19.27
N ILE A 295 -7.56 -4.58 -18.29
CA ILE A 295 -7.36 -5.22 -17.00
C ILE A 295 -7.90 -4.30 -15.92
N GLN A 296 -8.50 -4.87 -14.88
CA GLN A 296 -9.09 -4.12 -13.77
C GLN A 296 -8.41 -4.49 -12.45
N SER A 297 -8.19 -3.51 -11.59
CA SER A 297 -7.70 -3.70 -10.22
C SER A 297 -8.79 -4.25 -9.29
N SER A 298 -8.37 -4.71 -8.11
CA SER A 298 -9.28 -4.82 -6.97
C SER A 298 -9.80 -3.44 -6.55
N ASP A 299 -10.78 -3.41 -5.64
CA ASP A 299 -11.25 -2.18 -5.02
C ASP A 299 -10.12 -1.46 -4.28
N LEU A 300 -10.00 -0.16 -4.52
CA LEU A 300 -9.03 0.75 -3.93
C LEU A 300 -9.77 1.79 -3.11
N ILE A 301 -9.33 2.02 -1.87
CA ILE A 301 -9.90 3.04 -1.00
C ILE A 301 -8.80 3.95 -0.44
N ILE A 302 -8.88 5.23 -0.78
CA ILE A 302 -7.90 6.24 -0.35
C ILE A 302 -8.56 7.30 0.52
N PHE A 303 -7.83 7.78 1.52
CA PHE A 303 -8.19 8.92 2.34
C PHE A 303 -7.33 10.12 1.93
N LEU A 304 -7.99 11.24 1.59
CA LEU A 304 -7.36 12.47 1.18
C LEU A 304 -7.88 13.67 1.95
N GLU A 305 -6.97 14.59 2.26
CA GLU A 305 -7.19 15.79 3.04
C GLU A 305 -6.67 17.02 2.31
N PRO A 306 -7.36 18.16 2.44
CA PRO A 306 -6.86 19.42 1.94
C PRO A 306 -5.51 19.76 2.59
N LYS A 307 -4.63 20.42 1.84
CA LYS A 307 -3.44 21.05 2.43
C LYS A 307 -3.86 22.23 3.31
N TYR A 308 -3.49 22.16 4.57
CA TYR A 308 -3.78 23.20 5.57
C TYR A 308 -2.50 23.92 6.02
N PRO A 309 -2.58 25.16 6.51
CA PRO A 309 -1.42 25.87 7.04
C PRO A 309 -0.80 25.15 8.25
N GLU A 310 0.53 25.23 8.35
CA GLU A 310 1.44 24.35 9.13
C GLU A 310 1.32 24.38 10.66
N ASN A 311 0.34 25.07 11.25
CA ASN A 311 0.30 25.32 12.70
C ASN A 311 -0.82 24.56 13.45
N ILE A 312 -1.27 23.43 12.92
CA ILE A 312 -2.35 22.65 13.54
C ILE A 312 -1.95 21.17 13.60
N GLU A 313 -1.48 20.73 14.76
CA GLU A 313 -0.92 19.39 14.95
C GLU A 313 -1.96 18.33 15.37
N THR A 314 -3.11 18.74 15.90
CA THR A 314 -4.14 17.79 16.38
C THR A 314 -5.52 18.12 15.83
N ARG A 315 -6.05 17.18 15.04
CA ARG A 315 -7.44 17.19 14.56
C ARG A 315 -8.11 15.91 14.99
N GLU A 316 -9.37 16.01 15.37
CA GLU A 316 -10.18 14.89 15.83
C GLU A 316 -11.29 14.61 14.83
N PHE A 317 -11.52 13.31 14.58
CA PHE A 317 -12.64 12.81 13.76
C PHE A 317 -13.73 12.16 14.60
N LEU A 318 -13.38 11.78 15.84
CA LEU A 318 -14.21 11.01 16.74
C LEU A 318 -14.14 11.64 18.12
N ILE A 319 -15.27 11.63 18.82
CA ILE A 319 -15.43 12.19 20.14
C ILE A 319 -15.31 11.10 21.20
N GLU A 320 -14.53 11.36 22.25
CA GLU A 320 -14.61 10.58 23.49
C GLU A 320 -15.89 10.90 24.26
N SER A 321 -16.50 9.87 24.86
CA SER A 321 -17.82 9.87 25.48
C SER A 321 -18.10 11.02 26.47
N ASP A 322 -17.05 11.56 27.09
CA ASP A 322 -17.13 12.58 28.17
C ASP A 322 -16.88 14.03 27.71
N SER A 323 -16.82 14.31 26.41
CA SER A 323 -16.51 15.67 25.92
C SER A 323 -17.69 16.66 26.02
N GLN A 324 -17.39 17.92 26.39
CA GLN A 324 -18.33 19.06 26.39
C GLN A 324 -18.54 19.65 24.98
N LEU A 325 -18.52 18.82 23.93
CA LEU A 325 -18.65 19.27 22.54
C LEU A 325 -20.11 19.44 22.11
N SER A 326 -20.33 20.24 21.07
CA SER A 326 -21.68 20.56 20.56
C SER A 326 -22.41 19.32 20.02
N ASN A 327 -23.75 19.37 20.01
CA ASN A 327 -24.58 18.28 19.46
C ASN A 327 -24.29 18.00 17.97
N GLU A 328 -23.85 19.01 17.22
CA GLU A 328 -23.47 18.85 15.80
C GLU A 328 -22.18 18.04 15.66
N MET A 329 -21.19 18.28 16.51
CA MET A 329 -19.93 17.52 16.48
C MET A 329 -20.15 16.06 16.90
N LYS A 330 -21.05 15.82 17.86
CA LYS A 330 -21.50 14.45 18.22
C LYS A 330 -22.17 13.75 17.03
N LYS A 331 -23.00 14.46 16.27
CA LYS A 331 -23.61 13.93 15.05
C LYS A 331 -22.57 13.60 13.99
N TRP A 332 -21.60 14.49 13.74
CA TRP A 332 -20.51 14.22 12.77
C TRP A 332 -19.61 13.07 13.20
N SER A 333 -19.25 13.00 14.49
CA SER A 333 -18.49 11.90 15.06
C SER A 333 -19.19 10.57 14.83
N GLN A 334 -20.50 10.50 15.11
CA GLN A 334 -21.30 9.30 14.89
C GLN A 334 -21.34 8.91 13.41
N GLN A 335 -21.56 9.89 12.52
CA GLN A 335 -21.54 9.66 11.06
C GLN A 335 -20.18 9.16 10.57
N ASN A 336 -19.09 9.78 11.03
CA ASN A 336 -17.73 9.35 10.70
C ASN A 336 -17.48 7.91 11.17
N LEU A 337 -17.92 7.57 12.39
CA LEU A 337 -17.79 6.22 12.94
C LEU A 337 -18.56 5.19 12.09
N GLU A 338 -19.81 5.50 11.73
CA GLU A 338 -20.63 4.64 10.86
C GLU A 338 -19.94 4.42 9.50
N PHE A 339 -19.46 5.49 8.84
CA PHE A 339 -18.74 5.36 7.59
C PHE A 339 -17.46 4.53 7.72
N LEU A 340 -16.62 4.81 8.73
CA LEU A 340 -15.38 4.07 8.94
C LEU A 340 -15.64 2.59 9.25
N THR A 341 -16.72 2.29 9.98
CA THR A 341 -17.13 0.91 10.28
C THR A 341 -17.61 0.18 9.04
N GLU A 342 -18.41 0.82 8.18
CA GLU A 342 -18.84 0.22 6.92
C GLU A 342 -17.66 0.03 5.95
N ILE A 343 -16.78 1.03 5.84
CA ILE A 343 -15.59 0.95 4.98
C ILE A 343 -14.66 -0.19 5.45
N ALA A 344 -14.50 -0.38 6.75
CA ALA A 344 -13.67 -1.47 7.30
C ALA A 344 -14.15 -2.87 6.90
N LYS A 345 -15.42 -3.04 6.52
CA LYS A 345 -15.99 -4.31 6.04
C LYS A 345 -15.68 -4.54 4.55
N ILE A 346 -15.32 -3.51 3.79
CA ILE A 346 -15.04 -3.60 2.36
C ILE A 346 -13.68 -4.25 2.15
N LYS A 347 -13.66 -5.42 1.50
CA LYS A 347 -12.42 -6.08 1.08
C LYS A 347 -11.75 -5.29 -0.04
N SER A 348 -10.79 -4.43 0.32
CA SER A 348 -10.14 -3.50 -0.58
C SER A 348 -8.67 -3.27 -0.19
N VAL A 349 -7.90 -2.66 -1.09
CA VAL A 349 -6.57 -2.12 -0.76
C VAL A 349 -6.80 -0.70 -0.24
N MET A 350 -6.41 -0.46 1.02
CA MET A 350 -6.65 0.81 1.71
C MET A 350 -5.35 1.59 1.91
N SER A 351 -5.41 2.91 1.74
CA SER A 351 -4.27 3.79 2.08
C SER A 351 -3.86 3.65 3.56
N SER A 352 -2.56 3.83 3.84
CA SER A 352 -2.00 3.75 5.20
C SER A 352 -2.67 4.73 6.18
N SER A 353 -2.99 5.94 5.71
CA SER A 353 -3.69 6.97 6.48
C SER A 353 -5.10 6.52 6.86
N LEU A 354 -5.86 5.92 5.93
CA LEU A 354 -7.18 5.38 6.21
C LEU A 354 -7.13 4.21 7.19
N ASN A 355 -6.18 3.28 7.00
CA ASN A 355 -5.98 2.16 7.92
C ASN A 355 -5.70 2.65 9.36
N SER A 356 -4.95 3.74 9.49
CA SER A 356 -4.65 4.34 10.80
C SER A 356 -5.90 4.94 11.43
N LEU A 357 -6.75 5.61 10.64
CA LEU A 357 -8.01 6.18 11.09
C LEU A 357 -9.04 5.10 11.49
N ILE A 358 -9.19 4.03 10.69
CA ILE A 358 -10.08 2.90 11.00
C ILE A 358 -9.65 2.20 12.29
N LYS A 359 -8.34 2.01 12.51
CA LYS A 359 -7.81 1.44 13.76
C LYS A 359 -8.14 2.26 15.00
N ILE A 360 -8.33 3.57 14.86
CA ILE A 360 -8.77 4.44 15.96
C ILE A 360 -10.28 4.27 16.16
N ALA A 361 -11.04 4.18 15.08
CA ALA A 361 -12.51 4.10 15.10
C ALA A 361 -13.08 2.77 15.61
N VAL A 362 -12.41 1.64 15.33
CA VAL A 362 -12.90 0.28 15.63
C VAL A 362 -12.27 -0.30 16.90
N ARG A 363 -11.68 0.54 17.76
CA ARG A 363 -11.28 0.15 19.12
C ARG A 363 -12.51 0.11 20.02
#